data_AF-A0A5C7M914-F1
#
_entry.id   AF-A0A5C7M914-F1
#
_cell.length_a   1.000
_cell.length_b   1.000
_cell.length_c   1.000
_cell.angle_alpha   90.00
_cell.angle_beta   90.00
_cell.angle_gamma   90.00
#
_symmetry.space_group_name_H-M   'P 1'
#
loop_
_entity.id
_entity.type
_entity.pdbx_description
1 polymer ?
#
loop_
_entity_poly.entity_id
_entity_poly.type
_entity_poly.pdbx_seq_one_letter_code
_entity_poly.pdbx_strand_id
1 'polypeptide(L)'
;MVNYQELLSDELRSAARQLRHAATQSTCPIERILSYTATMIDYVYPVERCGRASALAAVWLERSGRHADQNDALVDELIEPLRDAIRVGCRSGEMSSQCPDDDAQSIFHLVTGMIVTQAALGRRASPEYLKETTRTAVAHALGFAAP
;
A
#
# COMPACT_ATOMS: atom_id res chain seq x y z
N MET A 1 -29.99 3.22 9.41
CA MET A 1 -29.39 2.93 8.08
C MET A 1 -27.90 3.18 8.24
N VAL A 2 -27.06 2.16 8.09
CA VAL A 2 -25.61 2.33 8.28
C VAL A 2 -25.05 3.05 7.06
N ASN A 3 -24.30 4.14 7.26
CA ASN A 3 -23.70 4.90 6.17
C ASN A 3 -22.46 4.13 5.66
N TYR A 4 -22.61 3.46 4.52
CA TYR A 4 -21.55 2.65 3.91
C TYR A 4 -20.26 3.46 3.65
N GLN A 5 -20.42 4.75 3.32
CA GLN A 5 -19.32 5.69 3.11
C GLN A 5 -18.48 5.93 4.38
N GLU A 6 -19.13 6.04 5.53
CA GLU A 6 -18.45 6.26 6.82
C GLU A 6 -17.68 5.02 7.27
N LEU A 7 -18.27 3.83 7.12
CA LEU A 7 -17.59 2.58 7.41
C LEU A 7 -16.33 2.40 6.55
N LEU A 8 -16.46 2.65 5.25
CA LEU A 8 -15.35 2.56 4.30
C LEU A 8 -14.24 3.57 4.65
N SER A 9 -14.61 4.82 4.95
CA SER A 9 -13.66 5.85 5.38
C SER A 9 -12.91 5.46 6.67
N ASP A 10 -13.61 4.89 7.64
CA ASP A 10 -13.00 4.49 8.92
C ASP A 10 -12.08 3.28 8.78
N GLU A 11 -12.43 2.30 7.94
CA GLU A 11 -11.55 1.19 7.59
C GLU A 11 -10.26 1.67 6.93
N LEU A 12 -10.36 2.63 6.01
CA LEU A 12 -9.20 3.20 5.30
C LEU A 12 -8.32 4.03 6.21
N ARG A 13 -8.89 4.87 7.08
CA ARG A 13 -8.11 5.58 8.11
C ARG A 13 -7.41 4.60 9.05
N SER A 14 -8.07 3.50 9.38
CA SER A 14 -7.44 2.43 10.17
C SER A 14 -6.27 1.78 9.42
N ALA A 15 -6.42 1.52 8.12
CA ALA A 15 -5.34 1.05 7.26
C ALA A 15 -4.20 2.07 7.20
N ALA A 16 -4.49 3.35 6.97
CA ALA A 16 -3.50 4.43 6.92
C ALA A 16 -2.69 4.55 8.21
N ARG A 17 -3.35 4.43 9.38
CA ARG A 17 -2.64 4.36 10.67
C ARG A 17 -1.70 3.16 10.76
N GLN A 18 -2.12 1.98 10.32
CA GLN A 18 -1.29 0.77 10.36
C GLN A 18 -0.09 0.87 9.40
N LEU A 19 -0.33 1.36 8.19
CA LEU A 19 0.72 1.56 7.19
C LEU A 19 1.73 2.61 7.63
N ARG A 20 1.26 3.74 8.19
CA ARG A 20 2.14 4.76 8.78
C ARG A 20 2.96 4.20 9.93
N HIS A 21 2.36 3.40 10.80
CA HIS A 21 3.09 2.74 11.88
C HIS A 21 4.18 1.82 11.34
N ALA A 22 3.86 0.93 10.39
CA ALA A 22 4.84 0.04 9.77
C ALA A 22 5.98 0.83 9.08
N ALA A 23 5.66 1.94 8.42
CA ALA A 23 6.63 2.80 7.76
C ALA A 23 7.41 3.72 8.71
N THR A 24 7.24 3.65 10.03
CA THR A 24 7.97 4.51 11.00
C THR A 24 8.67 3.72 12.10
N GLN A 25 8.54 2.39 12.12
CA GLN A 25 9.16 1.53 13.13
C GLN A 25 10.67 1.35 12.97
N SER A 26 11.22 1.61 11.80
CA SER A 26 12.67 1.50 11.52
C SER A 26 13.27 2.85 11.14
N THR A 27 14.54 3.05 11.47
CA THR A 27 15.36 4.16 10.99
C THR A 27 15.88 3.93 9.56
N CYS A 28 15.90 2.68 9.08
CA CYS A 28 16.33 2.32 7.75
C CYS A 28 15.18 2.55 6.73
N PRO A 29 15.35 3.43 5.72
CA PRO A 29 14.31 3.72 4.72
C PRO A 29 13.90 2.49 3.91
N ILE A 30 14.84 1.58 3.60
CA ILE A 30 14.53 0.32 2.92
C ILE A 30 13.60 -0.54 3.78
N GLU A 31 13.91 -0.73 5.07
CA GLU A 31 13.08 -1.51 5.98
C GLU A 31 11.68 -0.89 6.16
N ARG A 32 11.58 0.45 6.18
CA ARG A 32 10.30 1.17 6.23
C ARG A 32 9.43 0.83 5.03
N ILE A 33 9.99 0.83 3.81
CA ILE A 33 9.30 0.50 2.56
C ILE A 33 8.86 -0.98 2.55
N LEU A 34 9.74 -1.89 2.95
CA LEU A 34 9.45 -3.32 2.98
C LEU A 34 8.37 -3.65 4.02
N SER A 35 8.45 -3.04 5.21
CA SER A 35 7.44 -3.18 6.26
C SER A 35 6.08 -2.63 5.82
N TYR A 36 6.06 -1.48 5.15
CA TYR A 36 4.85 -0.89 4.59
C TYR A 36 4.17 -1.83 3.58
N THR A 37 4.92 -2.33 2.59
CA THR A 37 4.38 -3.19 1.53
C THR A 37 3.95 -4.56 2.05
N ALA A 38 4.69 -5.14 2.99
CA ALA A 38 4.28 -6.36 3.69
C ALA A 38 2.97 -6.16 4.48
N THR A 39 2.84 -5.02 5.17
CA THR A 39 1.63 -4.66 5.91
C THR A 39 0.42 -4.49 4.99
N MET A 40 0.59 -3.93 3.79
CA MET A 40 -0.50 -3.88 2.80
C MET A 40 -1.02 -5.29 2.45
N ILE A 41 -0.12 -6.25 2.26
CA ILE A 41 -0.48 -7.64 1.92
C ILE A 41 -1.16 -8.31 3.12
N ASP A 42 -0.60 -8.15 4.32
CA ASP A 42 -1.15 -8.70 5.57
C ASP A 42 -2.50 -8.10 5.95
N TYR A 43 -2.75 -6.85 5.56
CA TYR A 43 -4.03 -6.20 5.79
C TYR A 43 -5.19 -6.96 5.11
N VAL A 44 -4.90 -7.61 3.98
CA VAL A 44 -5.93 -8.23 3.12
C VAL A 44 -5.94 -9.75 3.20
N TYR A 45 -4.88 -10.42 3.64
CA TYR A 45 -4.79 -11.89 3.61
C TYR A 45 -5.57 -12.73 4.65
N PRO A 46 -5.96 -12.25 5.84
CA PRO A 46 -6.68 -13.09 6.81
C PRO A 46 -8.02 -13.63 6.27
N VAL A 47 -8.31 -14.90 6.58
CA VAL A 47 -9.40 -15.74 6.06
C VAL A 47 -10.79 -15.12 6.28
N GLU A 48 -11.00 -14.32 7.32
CA GLU A 48 -12.31 -13.71 7.61
C GLU A 48 -12.56 -12.34 6.93
N ARG A 49 -11.61 -11.80 6.15
CA ARG A 49 -11.62 -10.37 5.74
C ARG A 49 -11.84 -10.12 4.24
N CYS A 50 -12.75 -10.86 3.60
CA CYS A 50 -13.19 -10.54 2.22
C CYS A 50 -13.74 -9.09 2.07
N GLY A 51 -14.27 -8.51 3.14
CA GLY A 51 -14.77 -7.12 3.15
C GLY A 51 -13.69 -6.06 2.87
N ARG A 52 -12.43 -6.27 3.27
CA ARG A 52 -11.38 -5.25 3.17
C ARG A 52 -10.76 -5.12 1.78
N ALA A 53 -10.59 -6.24 1.07
CA ALA A 53 -10.25 -6.22 -0.34
C ALA A 53 -11.36 -5.49 -1.14
N SER A 54 -12.61 -5.71 -0.74
CA SER A 54 -13.77 -5.07 -1.34
C SER A 54 -13.83 -3.57 -1.04
N ALA A 55 -13.44 -3.13 0.16
CA ALA A 55 -13.33 -1.70 0.50
C ALA A 55 -12.23 -1.00 -0.31
N LEU A 56 -11.04 -1.60 -0.44
CA LEU A 56 -9.98 -1.10 -1.30
C LEU A 56 -10.42 -1.02 -2.77
N ALA A 57 -11.09 -2.07 -3.28
CA ALA A 57 -11.63 -2.08 -4.63
C ALA A 57 -12.75 -1.03 -4.83
N ALA A 58 -13.60 -0.82 -3.81
CA ALA A 58 -14.68 0.17 -3.85
C ALA A 58 -14.13 1.61 -3.93
N VAL A 59 -13.09 1.96 -3.16
CA VAL A 59 -12.41 3.26 -3.30
C VAL A 59 -11.92 3.50 -4.72
N TRP A 60 -11.29 2.48 -5.31
CA TRP A 60 -10.78 2.54 -6.68
C TRP A 60 -11.88 2.74 -7.71
N LEU A 61 -13.00 2.02 -7.58
CA LEU A 61 -14.14 2.14 -8.48
C LEU A 61 -14.91 3.46 -8.28
N GLU A 62 -14.99 3.97 -7.05
CA GLU A 62 -15.72 5.19 -6.69
C GLU A 62 -14.92 6.47 -6.87
N ARG A 63 -13.61 6.38 -7.17
CA ARG A 63 -12.75 7.52 -7.55
C ARG A 63 -13.26 8.27 -8.80
N SER A 64 -14.15 7.65 -9.57
CA SER A 64 -14.84 8.26 -10.72
C SER A 64 -16.23 8.82 -10.39
N GLY A 65 -16.64 8.79 -9.11
CA GLY A 65 -18.00 9.06 -8.66
C GLY A 65 -18.14 10.33 -7.81
N ARG A 66 -19.29 10.45 -7.12
CA ARG A 66 -19.70 11.62 -6.32
C ARG A 66 -18.74 12.01 -5.17
N HIS A 67 -17.82 11.12 -4.79
CA HIS A 67 -16.91 11.28 -3.65
C HIS A 67 -15.42 11.27 -4.06
N ALA A 68 -15.10 11.56 -5.33
CA ALA A 68 -13.74 11.52 -5.86
C ALA A 68 -12.72 12.27 -4.99
N ASP A 69 -12.98 13.52 -4.60
CA ASP A 69 -12.06 14.34 -3.81
C ASP A 69 -11.75 13.74 -2.42
N GLN A 70 -12.75 13.15 -1.76
CA GLN A 70 -12.58 12.52 -0.45
C GLN A 70 -11.76 11.23 -0.57
N ASN A 71 -12.01 10.45 -1.63
CA ASN A 71 -11.27 9.24 -1.92
C ASN A 71 -9.81 9.56 -2.32
N ASP A 72 -9.59 10.66 -3.05
CA ASP A 72 -8.25 11.15 -3.41
C ASP A 72 -7.44 11.51 -2.17
N ALA A 73 -8.03 12.25 -1.23
CA ALA A 73 -7.37 12.59 0.03
C ALA A 73 -7.01 11.35 0.86
N LEU A 74 -7.92 10.38 0.95
CA LEU A 74 -7.67 9.11 1.66
C LEU A 74 -6.56 8.28 1.00
N VAL A 75 -6.52 8.26 -0.34
CA VAL A 75 -5.46 7.57 -1.07
C VAL A 75 -4.11 8.28 -0.87
N ASP A 76 -4.08 9.61 -0.87
CA ASP A 76 -2.85 10.35 -0.59
C ASP A 76 -2.34 10.09 0.85
N GLU A 77 -3.24 10.01 1.83
CA GLU A 77 -2.90 9.62 3.21
C GLU A 77 -2.30 8.21 3.30
N LEU A 78 -2.77 7.27 2.48
CA LEU A 78 -2.24 5.91 2.40
C LEU A 78 -0.84 5.89 1.79
N ILE A 79 -0.60 6.69 0.75
CA ILE A 79 0.68 6.71 0.00
C ILE A 79 1.76 7.52 0.74
N GLU A 80 1.39 8.54 1.51
CA GLU A 80 2.34 9.46 2.16
C GLU A 80 3.49 8.76 2.89
N PRO A 81 3.29 7.71 3.71
CA PRO A 81 4.38 7.11 4.47
C PRO A 81 5.43 6.44 3.57
N LEU A 82 4.99 5.90 2.43
CA LEU A 82 5.86 5.32 1.42
C LEU A 82 6.65 6.43 0.71
N ARG A 83 5.99 7.54 0.38
CA ARG A 83 6.61 8.72 -0.24
C ARG A 83 7.71 9.31 0.66
N ASP A 84 7.46 9.44 1.95
CA ASP A 84 8.48 9.91 2.91
C ASP A 84 9.66 8.94 3.00
N ALA A 85 9.42 7.64 3.10
CA ALA A 85 10.48 6.64 3.18
C ALA A 85 11.39 6.66 1.94
N ILE A 86 10.81 6.78 0.74
CA ILE A 86 11.57 6.89 -0.51
C ILE A 86 12.40 8.17 -0.54
N ARG A 87 11.80 9.32 -0.20
CA ARG A 87 12.53 10.60 -0.15
C ARG A 87 13.67 10.59 0.86
N VAL A 88 13.50 9.95 2.02
CA VAL A 88 14.57 9.78 3.01
C VAL A 88 15.69 8.93 2.43
N GLY A 89 15.38 7.79 1.82
CA GLY A 89 16.37 6.92 1.20
C GLY A 89 17.14 7.57 0.05
N CYS A 90 16.47 8.35 -0.80
CA CYS A 90 17.14 9.09 -1.87
C CYS A 90 18.10 10.16 -1.30
N ARG A 91 17.73 10.82 -0.19
CA ARG A 91 18.59 11.82 0.47
C ARG A 91 19.78 11.19 1.18
N SER A 92 19.63 9.99 1.74
CA SER A 92 20.73 9.26 2.39
C SER A 92 21.62 8.49 1.40
N GLY A 93 21.21 8.39 0.12
CA GLY A 93 21.94 7.66 -0.91
C GLY A 93 21.72 6.14 -0.88
N GLU A 94 20.75 5.66 -0.10
CA GLU A 94 20.42 4.23 0.03
C GLU A 94 19.58 3.69 -1.14
N MET A 95 18.97 4.59 -1.93
CA MET A 95 18.16 4.25 -3.10
C MET A 95 18.21 5.37 -4.14
N SER A 96 17.81 5.05 -5.37
CA SER A 96 17.82 5.98 -6.50
C SER A 96 16.43 6.07 -7.12
N SER A 97 15.87 7.26 -7.14
CA SER A 97 14.62 7.58 -7.83
C SER A 97 14.73 8.98 -8.45
N GLN A 98 14.25 9.14 -9.68
CA GLN A 98 14.14 10.44 -10.34
C GLN A 98 12.88 11.21 -9.93
N CYS A 99 11.82 10.47 -9.61
CA CYS A 99 10.53 11.01 -9.20
C CYS A 99 9.98 10.21 -8.00
N PRO A 100 10.45 10.48 -6.76
CA PRO A 100 10.06 9.73 -5.56
C PRO A 100 8.55 9.62 -5.33
N ASP A 101 7.82 10.65 -5.75
CA ASP A 101 6.37 10.73 -5.56
C ASP A 101 5.62 9.81 -6.53
N ASP A 102 6.05 9.77 -7.79
CA ASP A 102 5.50 8.91 -8.84
C ASP A 102 5.84 7.44 -8.57
N ASP A 103 7.04 7.17 -8.06
CA ASP A 103 7.46 5.82 -7.68
C ASP A 103 6.67 5.31 -6.47
N ALA A 104 6.42 6.15 -5.46
CA ALA A 104 5.57 5.79 -4.32
C ALA A 104 4.16 5.42 -4.78
N GLN A 105 3.58 6.22 -5.69
CA GLN A 105 2.26 5.97 -6.24
C GLN A 105 2.24 4.68 -7.07
N SER A 106 3.26 4.45 -7.89
CA SER A 106 3.39 3.24 -8.72
C SER A 106 3.51 1.97 -7.88
N ILE A 107 4.33 2.00 -6.82
CA ILE A 107 4.49 0.88 -5.88
C ILE A 107 3.18 0.61 -5.15
N PHE A 108 2.50 1.64 -4.64
CA PHE A 108 1.19 1.47 -4.00
C PHE A 108 0.19 0.80 -4.94
N HIS A 109 0.09 1.27 -6.18
CA HIS A 109 -0.81 0.71 -7.19
C HIS A 109 -0.44 -0.72 -7.60
N LEU A 110 0.84 -1.04 -7.72
CA LEU A 110 1.32 -2.40 -7.97
C LEU A 110 0.84 -3.36 -6.88
N VAL A 111 1.09 -3.02 -5.61
CA VAL A 111 0.75 -3.89 -4.47
C VAL A 111 -0.77 -4.03 -4.33
N THR A 112 -1.52 -2.94 -4.45
CA THR A 112 -2.99 -3.00 -4.43
C THR A 112 -3.54 -3.83 -5.60
N GLY A 113 -3.00 -3.68 -6.80
CA GLY A 113 -3.40 -4.45 -7.99
C GLY A 113 -3.17 -5.96 -7.80
N MET A 114 -2.03 -6.34 -7.23
CA MET A 114 -1.74 -7.73 -6.87
C MET A 114 -2.75 -8.27 -5.85
N ILE A 115 -3.04 -7.50 -4.80
CA ILE A 115 -3.98 -7.86 -3.74
C ILE A 115 -5.40 -8.08 -4.31
N VAL A 116 -5.91 -7.14 -5.11
CA VAL A 116 -7.24 -7.22 -5.73
C VAL A 116 -7.32 -8.40 -6.70
N THR A 117 -6.27 -8.62 -7.50
CA THR A 117 -6.19 -9.76 -8.42
C THR A 117 -6.25 -11.08 -7.65
N GLN A 118 -5.50 -11.20 -6.56
CA GLN A 118 -5.52 -12.42 -5.73
C GLN A 118 -6.87 -12.60 -5.03
N ALA A 119 -7.52 -11.53 -4.58
CA ALA A 119 -8.87 -11.62 -4.04
C ALA A 119 -9.85 -12.16 -5.10
N ALA A 120 -9.79 -11.65 -6.33
CA ALA A 120 -10.64 -12.11 -7.45
C ALA A 120 -10.37 -13.57 -7.85
N LEU A 121 -9.11 -14.02 -7.77
CA LEU A 121 -8.71 -15.40 -8.10
C LEU A 121 -9.00 -16.41 -6.99
N GLY A 122 -9.53 -15.97 -5.84
CA GLY A 122 -9.77 -16.84 -4.68
C GLY A 122 -8.50 -17.15 -3.87
N ARG A 123 -7.53 -16.23 -3.87
CA ARG A 123 -6.29 -16.26 -3.07
C ARG A 123 -5.44 -17.50 -3.34
N ARG A 124 -5.11 -17.72 -4.62
CA ARG A 124 -4.34 -18.91 -5.06
C ARG A 124 -2.87 -18.85 -4.69
N ALA A 125 -2.30 -17.65 -4.57
CA ALA A 125 -0.94 -17.47 -4.07
C ALA A 125 -0.89 -17.51 -2.54
N SER A 126 0.27 -17.80 -1.95
CA SER A 126 0.46 -17.60 -0.51
C SER A 126 0.80 -16.13 -0.21
N PRO A 127 0.54 -15.62 1.01
CA PRO A 127 0.97 -14.28 1.39
C PRO A 127 2.50 -14.12 1.33
N GLU A 128 3.27 -15.16 1.66
CA GLU A 128 4.73 -15.16 1.59
C GLU A 128 5.22 -14.97 0.15
N TYR A 129 4.59 -15.65 -0.81
CA TYR A 129 4.91 -15.49 -2.22
C TYR A 129 4.67 -14.06 -2.72
N LEU A 130 3.57 -13.44 -2.30
CA LEU A 130 3.25 -12.06 -2.69
C LEU A 130 4.20 -11.05 -2.05
N LYS A 131 4.58 -11.26 -0.79
CA LYS A 131 5.57 -10.43 -0.09
C LYS A 131 6.92 -10.50 -0.78
N GLU A 132 7.35 -11.70 -1.14
CA GLU A 132 8.61 -11.90 -1.85
C GLU A 132 8.60 -11.24 -3.24
N THR A 133 7.54 -11.49 -4.02
CA THR A 133 7.37 -10.88 -5.34
C THR A 133 7.38 -9.35 -5.26
N THR A 134 6.70 -8.78 -4.26
CA THR A 134 6.65 -7.34 -4.02
C THR A 134 8.01 -6.80 -3.62
N ARG A 135 8.71 -7.47 -2.69
CA ARG A 135 10.06 -7.11 -2.24
C ARG A 135 11.01 -7.03 -3.43
N THR A 136 11.04 -8.05 -4.29
CA THR A 136 11.90 -8.07 -5.48
C THR A 136 11.57 -6.92 -6.44
N ALA A 137 10.29 -6.70 -6.73
CA ALA A 137 9.86 -5.64 -7.66
C ALA A 137 10.23 -4.24 -7.15
N VAL A 138 10.01 -3.97 -5.86
CA VAL A 138 10.30 -2.68 -5.23
C VAL A 138 11.81 -2.43 -5.15
N ALA A 139 12.58 -3.45 -4.79
CA ALA A 139 14.04 -3.36 -4.75
C ALA A 139 14.63 -3.01 -6.12
N HIS A 140 14.14 -3.65 -7.18
CA HIS A 140 14.54 -3.34 -8.55
C HIS A 140 14.12 -1.92 -8.96
N ALA A 141 12.88 -1.51 -8.64
CA ALA A 141 12.37 -0.18 -9.00
C ALA A 141 13.17 0.97 -8.35
N LEU A 142 13.59 0.78 -7.10
CA LEU A 142 14.29 1.82 -6.32
C LEU A 142 15.82 1.64 -6.30
N GLY A 143 16.34 0.62 -6.98
CA GLY A 143 17.78 0.40 -7.14
C GLY A 143 18.52 0.02 -5.86
N PHE A 144 17.87 -0.68 -4.91
CA PHE A 144 18.52 -1.21 -3.71
C PHE A 144 18.61 -2.74 -3.73
N ALA A 145 19.61 -3.30 -3.06
CA ALA A 145 19.68 -4.74 -2.84
C ALA A 145 18.67 -5.12 -1.74
N ALA A 146 17.70 -5.97 -2.07
CA ALA A 146 16.79 -6.49 -1.06
C ALA A 146 17.60 -7.33 -0.05
N PRO A 147 17.50 -7.05 1.27
CA PRO A 147 18.22 -7.80 2.30
C PRO A 147 17.82 -9.27 2.34
#